data_AF-A0A662VHR3-F1
#
_entry.id   AF-A0A662VHR3-F1
#
_cell.length_a   1.000
_cell.length_b   1.000
_cell.length_c   1.000
_cell.angle_alpha   90.00
_cell.angle_beta   90.00
_cell.angle_gamma   90.00
#
_symmetry.space_group_name_H-M   'P 1'
#
loop_
_entity.id
_entity.type
_entity.pdbx_description
1 polymer ?
#
loop_
_entity_poly.entity_id
_entity_poly.type
_entity_poly.pdbx_seq_one_letter_code
_entity_poly.pdbx_strand_id
1 'polypeptide(L)'
;MYKDAARLKVYKQTGEFPMVTRSTGLSPLAEVLSEDAKFPTTKQKLISEQGWKLIDLTRDKKVRASVLLKKLSDRAFKSLDDVITELPGKFKGS
;
A
#
# COMPACT_ATOMS: atom_id res chain seq x y z
N MET A 1 17.14 -9.56 1.09
CA MET A 1 17.03 -10.73 2.00
C MET A 1 17.28 -10.44 3.50
N TYR A 2 17.57 -9.20 3.94
CA TYR A 2 17.88 -8.92 5.36
C TYR A 2 16.73 -8.28 6.18
N LYS A 3 15.66 -7.79 5.53
CA LYS A 3 14.59 -7.04 6.22
C LYS A 3 13.62 -7.94 7.02
N ASP A 4 13.46 -9.21 6.65
CA ASP A 4 12.48 -10.10 7.29
C ASP A 4 12.98 -10.67 8.62
N ALA A 5 14.28 -10.97 8.72
CA ALA A 5 14.89 -11.48 9.96
C ALA A 5 14.87 -10.44 11.10
N ALA A 6 15.06 -9.16 10.78
CA ALA A 6 14.99 -8.07 11.75
C ALA A 6 13.56 -7.89 12.31
N ARG A 7 12.53 -8.02 11.46
CA ARG A 7 11.12 -7.87 11.87
C ARG A 7 10.68 -8.99 12.81
N LEU A 8 11.13 -10.23 12.55
CA LEU A 8 10.83 -11.36 13.43
C LEU A 8 11.46 -11.18 14.82
N LYS A 9 12.67 -10.60 14.89
CA LYS A 9 13.33 -10.30 16.17
C LYS A 9 12.56 -9.26 16.99
N VAL A 10 12.07 -8.19 16.36
CA VAL A 10 11.25 -7.16 17.03
C VAL A 10 9.96 -7.76 17.58
N TYR A 11 9.23 -8.56 16.79
CA TYR A 11 8.02 -9.24 17.26
C TYR A 11 8.28 -10.14 18.48
N LYS A 12 9.39 -10.91 18.46
CA LYS A 12 9.77 -11.74 19.60
C LYS A 12 10.09 -10.95 20.86
N GLN A 13 10.44 -9.67 20.76
CA GLN A 13 10.78 -8.82 21.89
C GLN A 13 9.59 -7.98 22.39
N THR A 14 8.70 -7.56 21.50
CA THR A 14 7.61 -6.62 21.83
C THR A 14 6.22 -7.24 21.81
N GLY A 15 6.05 -8.42 21.19
CA GLY A 15 4.74 -9.01 20.91
C GLY A 15 3.95 -8.30 19.81
N GLU A 16 4.51 -7.24 19.21
CA GLU A 16 3.87 -6.43 18.18
C GLU A 16 4.59 -6.57 16.84
N PHE A 17 3.83 -6.71 15.75
CA PHE A 17 4.42 -6.67 14.42
C PHE A 17 4.90 -5.25 14.12
N PRO A 18 6.21 -5.03 13.87
CA PRO A 18 6.69 -3.72 13.47
C PRO A 18 5.95 -3.24 12.22
N MET A 19 5.62 -1.94 12.18
CA MET A 19 5.04 -1.32 11.00
C MET A 19 5.98 -1.50 9.80
N VAL A 20 5.40 -1.91 8.67
CA VAL A 20 6.11 -2.10 7.39
C VAL A 20 6.35 -0.74 6.73
N THR A 21 5.46 0.22 6.98
CA THR A 21 5.52 1.61 6.49
C THR A 21 5.54 2.61 7.63
N ARG A 22 6.01 3.85 7.41
CA ARG A 22 6.13 4.85 8.49
C ARG A 22 4.79 5.49 8.91
N SER A 23 3.69 5.09 8.28
CA SER A 23 2.37 5.72 8.41
C SER A 23 1.22 4.69 8.42
N THR A 24 -0.02 5.15 8.62
CA THR A 24 -1.25 4.32 8.54
C THR A 24 -2.23 4.95 7.53
N GLY A 25 -3.19 4.18 7.02
CA GLY A 25 -4.21 4.66 6.07
C GLY A 25 -3.75 4.66 4.60
N LEU A 26 -3.93 5.79 3.88
CA LEU A 26 -3.52 5.93 2.47
C LEU A 26 -2.05 6.32 2.30
N SER A 27 -1.43 6.91 3.32
CA SER A 27 -0.01 7.31 3.29
C SER A 27 0.94 6.13 3.05
N PRO A 28 0.70 4.92 3.61
CA PRO A 28 1.43 3.70 3.25
C PRO A 28 1.34 3.30 1.79
N LEU A 29 0.17 3.47 1.16
CA LEU A 29 0.02 3.17 -0.26
C LEU A 29 0.81 4.18 -1.10
N ALA A 30 0.78 5.46 -0.74
CA ALA A 30 1.57 6.48 -1.41
C ALA A 30 3.08 6.20 -1.30
N GLU A 31 3.57 5.88 -0.10
CA GLU A 31 4.96 5.49 0.17
C GLU A 31 5.37 4.31 -0.73
N VAL A 32 4.59 3.24 -0.71
CA VAL A 32 4.86 2.01 -1.46
C VAL A 32 4.84 2.19 -2.98
N LEU A 33 3.92 3.00 -3.51
CA LEU A 33 3.85 3.30 -4.94
C LEU A 33 4.98 4.25 -5.38
N SER A 34 5.40 5.18 -4.52
CA SER A 34 6.45 6.15 -4.85
C SER A 34 7.82 5.53 -5.11
N GLU A 35 8.06 4.30 -4.62
CA GLU A 35 9.33 3.60 -4.77
C GLU A 35 9.68 3.30 -6.25
N ASP A 36 8.69 2.93 -7.05
CA ASP A 36 8.91 2.36 -8.39
C ASP A 36 7.72 2.45 -9.35
N ALA A 37 6.55 2.92 -8.92
CA ALA A 37 5.42 3.11 -9.84
C ALA A 37 5.75 4.21 -10.85
N LYS A 38 5.71 3.85 -12.14
CA LYS A 38 5.91 4.80 -13.24
C LYS A 38 4.57 5.26 -13.76
N PHE A 39 4.45 6.56 -14.02
CA PHE A 39 3.26 7.17 -14.59
C PHE A 39 3.56 7.74 -15.99
N PRO A 40 2.57 7.77 -16.91
CA PRO A 40 1.20 7.28 -16.73
C PRO A 40 1.12 5.75 -16.68
N THR A 41 0.10 5.22 -16.00
CA THR A 41 -0.11 3.77 -15.83
C THR A 41 -1.60 3.44 -15.75
N THR A 42 -1.96 2.16 -15.84
CA THR A 42 -3.34 1.68 -15.70
C THR A 42 -3.56 1.02 -14.35
N LYS A 43 -4.82 0.90 -13.94
CA LYS A 43 -5.23 0.11 -12.77
C LYS A 43 -4.64 -1.30 -12.79
N GLN A 44 -4.75 -2.01 -13.90
CA GLN A 44 -4.27 -3.39 -14.06
C GLN A 44 -2.75 -3.46 -13.92
N LYS A 45 -2.03 -2.49 -14.50
CA LYS A 45 -0.58 -2.43 -14.39
C LYS A 45 -0.13 -2.15 -12.94
N LEU A 46 -0.79 -1.22 -12.25
CA LEU A 46 -0.57 -1.00 -10.81
C LEU A 46 -0.83 -2.28 -9.99
N ILE A 47 -1.92 -3.00 -10.25
CA ILE A 47 -2.21 -4.26 -9.55
C ILE A 47 -1.16 -5.32 -9.85
N SER A 48 -0.73 -5.45 -11.11
CA SER A 48 0.24 -6.45 -11.54
C SER A 48 1.63 -6.19 -10.95
N GLU A 49 2.10 -4.95 -11.01
CA GLU A 49 3.48 -4.59 -10.63
C GLU A 49 3.60 -4.29 -9.13
N GLN A 50 2.58 -3.63 -8.57
CA GLN A 50 2.63 -3.07 -7.22
C GLN A 50 1.66 -3.74 -6.25
N GLY A 51 0.67 -4.47 -6.76
CA GLY A 51 -0.41 -5.05 -5.96
C GLY A 51 0.04 -6.12 -4.96
N TRP A 52 1.24 -6.69 -5.14
CA TRP A 52 1.84 -7.63 -4.19
C TRP A 52 2.45 -6.93 -2.97
N LYS A 53 2.74 -5.63 -2.98
CA LYS A 53 3.38 -4.97 -1.83
C LYS A 53 2.44 -4.92 -0.62
N LEU A 54 2.98 -5.08 0.58
CA LEU A 54 2.21 -5.00 1.84
C LEU A 54 2.18 -3.56 2.34
N ILE A 55 1.01 -3.11 2.77
CA ILE A 55 0.78 -1.80 3.38
C ILE A 55 0.10 -1.95 4.74
N ASP A 56 0.42 -1.07 5.66
CA ASP A 56 -0.23 -1.00 6.96
C ASP A 56 -1.52 -0.20 6.84
N LEU A 57 -2.66 -0.88 6.90
CA LEU A 57 -3.96 -0.19 6.90
C LEU A 57 -4.22 0.45 8.26
N THR A 58 -3.92 -0.29 9.34
CA THR A 58 -3.88 0.17 10.74
C THR A 58 -2.59 -0.36 11.39
N ARG A 59 -2.31 0.02 12.64
CA ARG A 59 -1.11 -0.43 13.37
C ARG A 59 -1.00 -1.96 13.42
N ASP A 60 -2.13 -2.64 13.53
CA ASP A 60 -2.29 -4.08 13.69
C ASP A 60 -2.72 -4.81 12.39
N LYS A 61 -3.20 -4.09 11.39
CA LYS A 61 -3.73 -4.69 10.15
C LYS A 61 -2.89 -4.34 8.93
N LYS A 62 -2.37 -5.39 8.28
CA LYS A 62 -1.63 -5.29 7.01
C LYS A 62 -2.45 -5.89 5.88
N VAL A 63 -2.43 -5.24 4.72
CA VAL A 63 -3.09 -5.73 3.51
C VAL A 63 -2.16 -5.61 2.30
N ARG A 64 -2.42 -6.39 1.25
CA ARG A 64 -1.76 -6.19 -0.04
C ARG A 64 -2.28 -4.89 -0.69
N ALA A 65 -1.42 -4.12 -1.36
CA ALA A 65 -1.78 -2.90 -2.07
C ALA A 65 -2.90 -3.16 -3.10
N SER A 66 -2.94 -4.36 -3.70
CA SER A 66 -4.00 -4.80 -4.60
C SER A 66 -5.41 -4.67 -4.01
N VAL A 67 -5.59 -4.79 -2.69
CA VAL A 67 -6.89 -4.61 -2.03
C VAL A 67 -7.42 -3.19 -2.23
N LEU A 68 -6.54 -2.19 -2.18
CA LEU A 68 -6.91 -0.80 -2.42
C LEU A 68 -6.96 -0.48 -3.91
N LEU A 69 -5.97 -0.91 -4.68
CA LEU A 69 -5.88 -0.65 -6.12
C LEU A 69 -7.07 -1.24 -6.90
N LYS A 70 -7.66 -2.35 -6.44
CA LYS A 70 -8.89 -2.93 -7.02
C LYS A 70 -10.10 -1.98 -6.93
N LYS A 71 -10.11 -1.02 -6.00
CA LYS A 71 -11.18 -0.03 -5.85
C LYS A 71 -11.11 1.10 -6.88
N LEU A 72 -9.96 1.30 -7.52
CA LEU A 72 -9.80 2.30 -8.59
C LEU A 72 -10.76 2.02 -9.75
N SER A 73 -11.18 3.06 -10.44
CA SER A 73 -11.84 2.99 -11.73
C SER A 73 -10.90 2.40 -12.79
N ASP A 74 -11.47 1.79 -13.81
CA ASP A 74 -10.70 1.19 -14.89
C ASP A 74 -10.28 2.27 -15.91
N ARG A 75 -9.24 3.03 -15.55
CA ARG A 75 -8.68 4.10 -16.37
C ARG A 75 -7.16 4.20 -16.22
N ALA A 76 -6.57 5.08 -17.03
CA ALA A 76 -5.20 5.52 -16.85
C ALA A 76 -5.09 6.58 -15.73
N PHE A 77 -4.04 6.46 -14.95
CA PHE A 77 -3.63 7.37 -13.89
C PHE A 77 -2.39 8.13 -14.34
N LYS A 78 -2.42 9.46 -14.17
CA LYS A 78 -1.36 10.35 -14.68
C LYS A 78 -0.24 10.60 -13.67
N SER A 79 -0.52 10.41 -12.39
CA SER A 79 0.43 10.64 -11.31
C SER A 79 0.05 9.83 -10.07
N LEU A 80 0.94 9.83 -9.08
CA LEU A 80 0.65 9.26 -7.77
C LEU A 80 -0.53 9.97 -7.11
N ASP A 81 -0.58 11.30 -7.14
CA ASP A 81 -1.68 12.09 -6.57
C ASP A 81 -3.04 11.75 -7.19
N ASP A 82 -3.07 11.46 -8.50
CA ASP A 82 -4.28 11.02 -9.21
C ASP A 82 -4.81 9.68 -8.64
N VAL A 83 -3.90 8.75 -8.31
CA VAL A 83 -4.26 7.48 -7.64
C VAL A 83 -4.76 7.73 -6.21
N ILE A 84 -4.03 8.53 -5.44
CA ILE A 84 -4.34 8.76 -4.02
C ILE A 84 -5.63 9.56 -3.86
N THR A 85 -5.92 10.53 -4.73
CA THR A 85 -7.12 11.37 -4.66
C THR A 85 -8.38 10.63 -5.09
N GLU A 86 -8.28 9.60 -5.94
CA GLU A 86 -9.44 8.81 -6.33
C GLU A 86 -9.93 7.86 -5.22
N LEU A 87 -9.00 7.36 -4.41
CA LEU A 87 -9.29 6.41 -3.34
C LEU A 87 -10.17 6.94 -2.18
N PRO A 88 -10.00 8.15 -1.60
CA PRO A 88 -10.76 8.63 -0.44
C PRO A 88 -12.27 8.67 -0.67
N GLY A 89 -12.74 8.81 -1.91
CA GLY A 89 -14.16 8.73 -2.26
C GLY A 89 -14.80 7.36 -2.03
N LYS A 90 -14.00 6.29 -1.86
CA LYS A 90 -14.45 4.89 -1.74
C LYS A 90 -14.16 4.25 -0.37
N PHE A 91 -13.85 5.06 0.65
CA PHE A 91 -13.58 4.62 2.03
C PHE A 91 -14.70 4.88 3.03
N LYS A 92 -15.84 5.47 2.63
CA LYS A 92 -17.02 5.49 3.50
C LYS A 92 -17.50 4.06 3.67
N GLY A 93 -17.26 3.53 4.87
CA GLY A 93 -17.54 2.16 5.27
C GLY A 93 -18.99 1.76 4.99
N SER A 94 -19.13 0.54 4.48
CA SER A 94 -20.24 -0.32 4.86
C SER A 94 -19.99 -0.83 6.28
#